data_AF-A0A1Y0IRS0-F1
#
_entry.id   AF-A0A1Y0IRS0-F1
#
_cell.length_a   1.000
_cell.length_b   1.000
_cell.length_c   1.000
_cell.angle_alpha   90.00
_cell.angle_beta   90.00
_cell.angle_gamma   90.00
#
_symmetry.space_group_name_H-M   'P 1'
#
loop_
_entity.id
_entity.type
_entity.pdbx_description
1 polymer ?
#
loop_
_entity_poly.entity_id
_entity_poly.type
_entity_poly.pdbx_seq_one_letter_code
_entity_poly.pdbx_strand_id
1 'polypeptide(L)'
;MMHVWVAYATGRRLGVDDFPRFLLGGIAPDAHHVMQEPKDASHFLRWDEALQRKYVDVERFAEKYADSAGDDYYRGYLTHLIADDVWLTTVFERHVLYAGKEERERILPAYYADFRTLNGLLIERYGAQDALVELLQAGRQRAGDR
;
A
#
# COMPACT_ATOMS: atom_id res chain seq x y z
N MET A 1 8.21 2.14 -0.43
CA MET A 1 8.97 1.33 0.56
C MET A 1 8.08 0.83 1.68
N MET A 2 7.33 1.70 2.38
CA MET A 2 6.40 1.29 3.44
C MET A 2 5.47 0.12 3.03
N HIS A 3 4.71 0.23 1.94
CA HIS A 3 3.78 -0.84 1.51
C HIS A 3 4.49 -2.17 1.22
N VAL A 4 5.67 -2.12 0.57
CA VAL A 4 6.49 -3.32 0.33
C VAL A 4 6.83 -4.02 1.65
N TRP A 5 7.29 -3.25 2.63
CA TRP A 5 7.68 -3.80 3.93
C TRP A 5 6.48 -4.36 4.69
N VAL A 6 5.34 -3.64 4.69
CA VAL A 6 4.12 -4.14 5.33
C VAL A 6 3.66 -5.44 4.68
N ALA A 7 3.63 -5.51 3.35
CA ALA A 7 3.31 -6.74 2.63
C ALA A 7 4.30 -7.87 2.98
N TYR A 8 5.60 -7.61 2.94
CA TYR A 8 6.62 -8.60 3.31
C TYR A 8 6.42 -9.12 4.74
N ALA A 9 6.36 -8.22 5.71
CA ALA A 9 6.24 -8.57 7.12
C ALA A 9 4.90 -9.28 7.44
N THR A 10 3.84 -8.98 6.69
CA THR A 10 2.52 -9.60 6.84
C THR A 10 2.48 -10.97 6.20
N GLY A 11 2.90 -11.10 4.94
CA GLY A 11 2.90 -12.38 4.22
C GLY A 11 3.76 -13.43 4.91
N ARG A 12 4.91 -13.04 5.51
CA ARG A 12 5.76 -13.94 6.30
C ARG A 12 5.06 -14.45 7.56
N ARG A 13 4.27 -13.60 8.22
CA ARG A 13 3.50 -13.98 9.42
C ARG A 13 2.30 -14.87 9.09
N LEU A 14 1.67 -14.63 7.95
CA LEU A 14 0.52 -15.39 7.49
C LEU A 14 0.89 -16.72 6.83
N GLY A 15 2.17 -16.95 6.53
CA GLY A 15 2.63 -18.17 5.85
C GLY A 15 2.06 -18.30 4.44
N VAL A 16 2.07 -17.19 3.68
CA VAL A 16 1.54 -17.12 2.31
C VAL A 16 2.25 -18.09 1.36
N ASP A 17 1.48 -18.73 0.46
CA ASP A 17 1.97 -19.74 -0.47
C ASP A 17 2.80 -19.15 -1.63
N ASP A 18 2.20 -18.29 -2.48
CA ASP A 18 2.91 -17.58 -3.56
C ASP A 18 3.36 -16.19 -3.07
N PHE A 19 4.43 -16.19 -2.27
CA PHE A 19 4.97 -14.99 -1.63
C PHE A 19 5.37 -13.88 -2.64
N PRO A 20 6.06 -14.16 -3.77
CA PRO A 20 6.33 -13.13 -4.77
C PRO A 20 5.06 -12.50 -5.35
N ARG A 21 4.02 -13.31 -5.61
CA ARG A 21 2.74 -12.80 -6.13
C ARG A 21 2.02 -11.93 -5.09
N PHE A 22 2.09 -12.30 -3.81
CA PHE A 22 1.63 -11.48 -2.71
C PHE A 22 2.34 -10.13 -2.62
N LEU A 23 3.68 -10.13 -2.71
CA LEU A 23 4.46 -8.89 -2.71
C LEU A 23 4.10 -7.99 -3.91
N LEU A 24 3.91 -8.58 -5.09
CA LEU A 24 3.47 -7.86 -6.28
C LEU A 24 2.10 -7.20 -6.07
N GLY A 25 1.14 -7.93 -5.49
CA GLY A 25 -0.16 -7.40 -5.12
C GLY A 25 -0.06 -6.23 -4.13
N GLY A 26 0.80 -6.34 -3.12
CA GLY A 26 1.00 -5.32 -2.09
C GLY A 26 1.58 -3.98 -2.59
N ILE A 27 2.09 -3.93 -3.83
CA ILE A 27 2.59 -2.70 -4.45
C ILE A 27 1.82 -2.28 -5.69
N ALA A 28 0.93 -3.12 -6.21
CA ALA A 28 0.19 -2.88 -7.43
C ALA A 28 -0.63 -1.56 -7.42
N PRO A 29 -1.29 -1.16 -6.32
CA PRO A 29 -2.13 0.05 -6.33
C PRO A 29 -1.34 1.33 -6.63
N ASP A 30 -0.10 1.41 -6.14
CA ASP A 30 0.82 2.54 -6.35
C ASP A 30 1.31 2.65 -7.82
N ALA A 31 1.18 1.58 -8.61
CA ALA A 31 1.54 1.59 -10.04
C ALA A 31 0.47 2.28 -10.92
N HIS A 32 -0.59 2.85 -10.34
CA HIS A 32 -1.72 3.45 -11.07
C HIS A 32 -1.32 4.52 -12.10
N HIS A 33 -0.24 5.28 -11.83
CA HIS A 33 0.30 6.26 -12.77
C HIS A 33 0.75 5.62 -14.09
N VAL A 34 1.29 4.41 -14.04
CA VAL A 34 1.70 3.63 -15.22
C VAL A 34 0.49 3.06 -15.95
N MET A 35 -0.58 2.75 -15.22
CA MET A 35 -1.83 2.18 -15.74
C MET A 35 -2.82 3.24 -16.26
N GLN A 36 -2.48 4.53 -16.14
CA GLN A 36 -3.40 5.65 -16.43
C GLN A 36 -4.73 5.57 -15.65
N GLU A 37 -4.69 4.95 -14.47
CA GLU A 37 -5.86 4.79 -13.62
C GLU A 37 -5.90 5.88 -12.52
N PRO A 38 -7.07 6.47 -12.23
CA PRO A 38 -7.21 7.39 -11.11
C PRO A 38 -6.80 6.73 -9.80
N LYS A 39 -6.05 7.44 -8.95
CA LYS A 39 -5.61 6.92 -7.64
C LYS A 39 -6.77 6.38 -6.81
N ASP A 40 -7.88 7.11 -6.80
CA ASP A 40 -9.08 6.73 -6.05
C ASP A 40 -9.67 5.38 -6.52
N ALA A 41 -9.48 5.03 -7.79
CA ALA A 41 -9.95 3.74 -8.32
C ALA A 41 -9.04 2.58 -7.90
N SER A 42 -7.71 2.74 -8.00
CA SER A 42 -6.77 1.69 -7.58
C SER A 42 -6.66 1.55 -6.05
N HIS A 43 -6.93 2.61 -5.29
CA HIS A 43 -6.88 2.56 -3.82
C HIS A 43 -8.26 2.38 -3.19
N PHE A 44 -9.30 2.14 -4.00
CA PHE A 44 -10.69 1.99 -3.54
C PHE A 44 -11.14 3.12 -2.61
N LEU A 45 -10.70 4.36 -2.86
CA LEU A 45 -11.00 5.49 -1.98
C LEU A 45 -12.43 5.97 -2.20
N ARG A 46 -13.15 6.17 -1.10
CA ARG A 46 -14.48 6.78 -1.05
C ARG A 46 -14.47 7.98 -0.13
N TRP A 47 -15.41 8.91 -0.36
CA TRP A 47 -15.66 10.03 0.53
C TRP A 47 -16.74 9.64 1.55
N ASP A 48 -16.47 9.88 2.82
CA ASP A 48 -17.44 9.80 3.91
C ASP A 48 -17.94 11.22 4.21
N GLU A 49 -19.22 11.47 3.93
CA GLU A 49 -19.86 12.76 4.17
C GLU A 49 -20.04 13.07 5.66
N ALA A 50 -20.23 12.07 6.52
CA ALA A 50 -20.43 12.30 7.94
C ALA A 50 -19.11 12.66 8.64
N LEU A 51 -18.02 11.98 8.25
CA LEU A 51 -16.70 12.18 8.83
C LEU A 51 -15.84 13.20 8.05
N GLN A 52 -16.33 13.68 6.90
CA GLN A 52 -15.68 14.63 6.00
C GLN A 52 -14.23 14.19 5.66
N ARG A 53 -14.07 12.91 5.30
CA ARG A 53 -12.77 12.30 5.03
C ARG A 53 -12.84 11.25 3.92
N LYS A 54 -11.68 10.90 3.36
CA LYS A 54 -11.55 9.70 2.53
C LYS A 54 -11.30 8.47 3.39
N TYR A 55 -11.84 7.33 2.98
CA TYR A 55 -11.57 6.01 3.56
C TYR A 55 -11.39 4.99 2.45
N VAL A 56 -10.83 3.82 2.78
CA VAL A 56 -10.69 2.70 1.84
C VAL A 56 -11.93 1.80 1.91
N ASP A 57 -12.62 1.66 0.80
CA ASP A 57 -13.84 0.85 0.64
C ASP A 57 -13.46 -0.62 0.41
N VAL A 58 -13.11 -1.30 1.51
CA VAL A 58 -12.69 -2.72 1.50
C VAL A 58 -13.82 -3.64 1.06
N GLU A 59 -15.08 -3.30 1.35
CA GLU A 59 -16.25 -4.07 0.92
C GLU A 59 -16.33 -4.10 -0.60
N ARG A 60 -16.22 -2.95 -1.26
CA ARG A 60 -16.19 -2.88 -2.72
C ARG A 60 -15.00 -3.64 -3.33
N PHE A 61 -13.85 -3.63 -2.67
CA PHE A 61 -12.72 -4.47 -3.10
C PHE A 61 -13.07 -5.96 -3.05
N ALA A 62 -13.64 -6.40 -1.93
CA ALA A 62 -14.03 -7.79 -1.72
C ALA A 62 -15.09 -8.24 -2.74
N GLU A 63 -16.08 -7.39 -3.03
CA GLU A 63 -17.09 -7.66 -4.05
C GLU A 63 -16.48 -7.78 -5.46
N LYS A 64 -15.59 -6.85 -5.84
CA LYS A 64 -14.96 -6.84 -7.17
C LYS A 64 -14.10 -8.08 -7.41
N TYR A 65 -13.45 -8.60 -6.37
CA TYR A 65 -12.49 -9.69 -6.45
C TYR A 65 -12.91 -10.94 -5.67
N ALA A 66 -14.22 -11.13 -5.46
CA ALA A 66 -14.76 -12.24 -4.66
C ALA A 66 -14.26 -13.62 -5.15
N ASP A 67 -14.26 -13.83 -6.46
CA ASP A 67 -13.80 -15.08 -7.09
C ASP A 67 -12.28 -15.27 -7.04
N SER A 68 -11.54 -14.25 -6.61
CA SER A 68 -10.08 -14.25 -6.53
C SER A 68 -9.55 -14.22 -5.09
N ALA A 69 -10.41 -14.48 -4.09
CA ALA A 69 -10.03 -14.45 -2.67
C ALA A 69 -8.90 -15.44 -2.30
N GLY A 70 -8.79 -16.55 -3.04
CA GLY A 70 -7.72 -17.53 -2.87
C GLY A 70 -6.39 -17.17 -3.55
N ASP A 71 -6.36 -16.12 -4.38
CA ASP A 71 -5.15 -15.69 -5.09
C ASP A 71 -4.36 -14.70 -4.23
N ASP A 72 -3.11 -15.08 -3.92
CA ASP A 72 -2.20 -14.30 -3.10
C ASP A 72 -1.91 -12.90 -3.62
N TYR A 73 -2.05 -12.65 -4.93
CA TYR A 73 -1.99 -11.30 -5.49
C TYR A 73 -3.03 -10.38 -4.85
N TYR A 74 -4.29 -10.81 -4.79
CA TYR A 74 -5.36 -9.99 -4.24
C TYR A 74 -5.30 -9.91 -2.73
N ARG A 75 -4.77 -10.94 -2.06
CA ARG A 75 -4.48 -10.88 -0.61
C ARG A 75 -3.37 -9.86 -0.30
N GLY A 76 -2.36 -9.78 -1.16
CA GLY A 76 -1.32 -8.75 -1.10
C GLY A 76 -1.90 -7.36 -1.35
N TYR A 77 -2.73 -7.20 -2.38
CA TYR A 77 -3.45 -5.96 -2.69
C TYR A 77 -4.28 -5.50 -1.50
N LEU A 78 -5.07 -6.39 -0.89
CA LEU A 78 -5.84 -6.07 0.30
C LEU A 78 -4.95 -5.60 1.47
N THR A 79 -3.77 -6.17 1.62
CA THR A 79 -2.80 -5.73 2.63
C THR A 79 -2.35 -4.29 2.39
N HIS A 80 -2.18 -3.87 1.12
CA HIS A 80 -1.91 -2.48 0.77
C HIS A 80 -3.06 -1.56 1.20
N LEU A 81 -4.29 -1.92 0.84
CA LEU A 81 -5.50 -1.17 1.13
C LEU A 81 -5.71 -0.96 2.63
N ILE A 82 -5.52 -2.02 3.43
CA ILE A 82 -5.60 -1.93 4.89
C ILE A 82 -4.50 -1.00 5.43
N ALA A 83 -3.27 -1.07 4.89
CA ALA A 83 -2.18 -0.20 5.32
C ALA A 83 -2.48 1.28 5.02
N ASP A 84 -3.06 1.59 3.86
CA ASP A 84 -3.52 2.94 3.52
C ASP A 84 -4.61 3.43 4.47
N ASP A 85 -5.62 2.61 4.74
CA ASP A 85 -6.72 3.00 5.63
C ASP A 85 -6.21 3.29 7.05
N VAL A 86 -5.36 2.42 7.59
CA VAL A 86 -4.69 2.65 8.88
C VAL A 86 -3.88 3.94 8.84
N TRP A 87 -3.14 4.21 7.76
CA TRP A 87 -2.33 5.42 7.65
C TRP A 87 -3.19 6.69 7.56
N LEU A 88 -4.27 6.65 6.78
CA LEU A 88 -5.24 7.74 6.65
C LEU A 88 -5.87 8.08 8.00
N THR A 89 -6.36 7.04 8.69
CA THR A 89 -7.13 7.18 9.93
C THR A 89 -6.28 7.50 11.16
N THR A 90 -5.02 7.05 11.21
CA THR A 90 -4.18 7.21 12.42
C THR A 90 -3.11 8.28 12.32
N VAL A 91 -2.61 8.57 11.10
CA VAL A 91 -1.52 9.53 10.88
C VAL A 91 -2.01 10.75 10.11
N PHE A 92 -2.55 10.55 8.90
CA PHE A 92 -2.92 11.67 8.04
C PHE A 92 -4.04 12.52 8.65
N GLU A 93 -5.07 11.89 9.20
CA GLU A 93 -6.18 12.57 9.86
C GLU A 93 -5.74 13.45 11.01
N ARG A 94 -4.88 12.90 11.86
CA ARG A 94 -4.40 13.56 13.07
C ARG A 94 -3.56 14.81 12.79
N HIS A 95 -2.81 14.79 11.68
CA HIS A 95 -1.78 15.80 11.42
C HIS A 95 -2.09 16.73 10.24
N VAL A 96 -2.95 16.32 9.31
CA VAL A 96 -3.11 17.01 8.02
C VAL A 96 -4.58 17.22 7.64
N LEU A 97 -5.46 16.24 7.86
CA LEU A 97 -6.80 16.30 7.28
C LEU A 97 -7.59 17.53 7.73
N TYR A 98 -7.65 17.78 9.04
CA TYR A 98 -8.45 18.86 9.61
C TYR A 98 -7.73 20.22 9.63
N ALA A 99 -6.48 20.28 9.14
CA ALA A 99 -5.76 21.53 8.99
C ALA A 99 -6.40 22.41 7.91
N GLY A 100 -6.59 23.69 8.22
CA GLY A 100 -6.99 24.70 7.24
C GLY A 100 -5.95 24.86 6.12
N LYS A 101 -6.32 25.52 5.01
CA LYS A 101 -5.48 25.62 3.81
C LYS A 101 -4.04 26.09 4.09
N GLU A 102 -3.88 27.22 4.78
CA GLU A 102 -2.56 27.80 5.08
C GLU A 102 -1.72 26.89 5.99
N GLU A 103 -2.36 26.27 6.98
CA GLU A 103 -1.67 25.34 7.89
C GLU A 103 -1.25 24.06 7.15
N ARG A 104 -2.11 23.54 6.28
CA ARG A 104 -1.81 22.38 5.45
C ARG A 104 -0.62 22.67 4.53
N GLU A 105 -0.56 23.84 3.90
CA GLU A 105 0.58 24.28 3.09
C GLU A 105 1.89 24.30 3.90
N ARG A 106 1.82 24.63 5.19
CA ARG A 106 2.96 24.60 6.12
C ARG A 106 3.36 23.20 6.57
N ILE A 107 2.39 22.32 6.87
CA ILE A 107 2.65 20.99 7.47
C ILE A 107 3.05 19.95 6.41
N LEU A 108 2.46 19.99 5.21
CA LEU A 108 2.70 18.97 4.18
C LEU A 108 4.19 18.76 3.84
N PRO A 109 5.03 19.80 3.70
CA PRO A 109 6.46 19.60 3.45
C PRO A 109 7.16 18.78 4.53
N ALA A 110 6.87 19.07 5.81
CA ALA A 110 7.43 18.34 6.94
C ALA A 110 6.89 16.90 6.99
N TYR A 111 5.58 16.73 6.80
CA TYR A 111 4.95 15.42 6.72
C TYR A 111 5.58 14.52 5.64
N TYR A 112 5.83 15.06 4.44
CA TYR A 112 6.49 14.29 3.38
C TYR A 112 7.98 14.04 3.67
N ALA A 113 8.65 14.96 4.36
CA ALA A 113 10.03 14.75 4.82
C ALA A 113 10.09 13.60 5.84
N ASP A 114 9.19 13.56 6.80
CA ASP A 114 9.08 12.49 7.79
C ASP A 114 8.78 11.15 7.13
N PHE A 115 7.90 11.12 6.13
CA PHE A 115 7.64 9.90 5.37
C PHE A 115 8.89 9.39 4.62
N ARG A 116 9.72 10.28 4.06
CA ARG A 116 11.00 9.90 3.45
C ARG A 116 11.98 9.36 4.50
N THR A 117 12.08 10.02 5.65
CA THR A 117 12.92 9.57 6.77
C THR A 117 12.49 8.19 7.26
N LEU A 118 11.19 7.96 7.44
CA LEU A 118 10.63 6.66 7.81
C LEU A 118 11.03 5.59 6.80
N ASN A 119 10.90 5.86 5.49
CA ASN A 119 11.29 4.89 4.46
C ASN A 119 12.80 4.57 4.52
N GLY A 120 13.66 5.54 4.85
CA GLY A 120 15.08 5.30 5.10
C GLY A 120 15.32 4.39 6.31
N LEU A 121 14.63 4.64 7.42
CA LEU A 121 14.71 3.81 8.63
C LEU A 121 14.21 2.38 8.38
N LEU A 122 13.19 2.20 7.54
CA LEU A 122 12.70 0.88 7.15
C LEU A 122 13.76 0.06 6.40
N ILE A 123 14.50 0.71 5.50
CA ILE A 123 15.62 0.10 4.77
C ILE A 123 16.73 -0.27 5.75
N GLU A 124 17.18 0.70 6.55
CA GLU A 124 18.36 0.52 7.42
C GLU A 124 18.12 -0.51 8.53
N ARG A 125 16.97 -0.43 9.23
CA ARG A 125 16.71 -1.23 10.42
C ARG A 125 16.12 -2.60 10.11
N TYR A 126 15.35 -2.70 9.03
CA TYR A 126 14.55 -3.90 8.74
C TYR A 126 14.91 -4.57 7.41
N GLY A 127 15.85 -4.01 6.63
CA GLY A 127 16.21 -4.60 5.34
C GLY A 127 15.05 -4.57 4.34
N ALA A 128 14.20 -3.54 4.38
CA ALA A 128 12.99 -3.49 3.55
C ALA A 128 13.25 -3.63 2.03
N GLN A 129 14.46 -3.33 1.57
CA GLN A 129 14.92 -3.56 0.20
C GLN A 129 15.02 -5.05 -0.18
N ASP A 130 15.21 -5.95 0.79
CA ASP A 130 15.35 -7.38 0.54
C ASP A 130 14.05 -7.98 -0.03
N ALA A 131 12.92 -7.44 0.41
CA ALA A 131 11.61 -7.77 -0.16
C ALA A 131 11.51 -7.44 -1.66
N LEU A 132 12.13 -6.33 -2.11
CA LEU A 132 12.20 -6.00 -3.54
C LEU A 132 13.13 -6.94 -4.28
N VAL A 133 14.27 -7.30 -3.68
CA VAL A 133 15.23 -8.24 -4.28
C VAL A 133 14.56 -9.59 -4.52
N GLU A 134 13.84 -10.12 -3.52
CA GLU A 134 13.12 -11.39 -3.63
C GLU A 134 12.07 -11.36 -4.74
N LEU A 135 11.26 -10.30 -4.78
CA LEU A 135 10.27 -10.10 -5.84
C LEU A 135 10.92 -10.09 -7.24
N LEU A 136 12.03 -9.36 -7.41
CA LEU A 136 12.74 -9.26 -8.69
C LEU A 136 13.40 -10.58 -9.10
N GLN A 137 13.95 -11.34 -8.16
CA GLN A 137 14.55 -12.65 -8.43
C GLN A 137 13.50 -13.65 -8.90
N ALA A 138 12.35 -13.70 -8.24
CA ALA A 138 11.23 -14.55 -8.65
C ALA A 138 10.72 -14.21 -10.06
N GLY A 139 10.67 -12.91 -10.40
CA GLY A 139 10.31 -12.46 -11.75
C GLY A 139 11.27 -12.96 -12.84
N ARG A 140 12.58 -12.99 -12.56
CA ARG A 140 13.59 -13.49 -13.51
C ARG A 140 13.49 -15.00 -13.74
N GLN A 141 13.27 -15.77 -12.69
CA GLN A 141 13.10 -17.23 -12.79
C GLN A 141 11.92 -17.57 -13.71
N ARG A 142 10.77 -16.90 -13.53
CA ARG A 142 9.56 -17.09 -14.36
C ARG A 142 9.69 -16.61 -15.81
N ALA A 143 10.72 -15.83 -16.15
CA ALA A 143 10.98 -15.34 -17.50
C ALA A 143 12.00 -16.20 -18.26
N GLY A 144 12.89 -16.91 -17.56
CA GLY A 144 13.83 -17.86 -18.16
C GLY A 144 13.24 -19.23 -18.48
N ASP A 145 12.09 -19.57 -17.87
CA ASP A 145 11.36 -20.82 -18.08
C ASP A 145 10.34 -20.76 -19.24
N ARG A 146 10.35 -19.69 -20.05
CA ARG A 146 9.50 -19.51 -21.24
C ARG A 146 10.33 -19.43 -22.51
#